data_AF-A0A0M2ZBU9-F1
#
_entry.id   AF-A0A0M2ZBU9-F1
#
_cell.length_a   1.000
_cell.length_b   1.000
_cell.length_c   1.000
_cell.angle_alpha   90.00
_cell.angle_beta   90.00
_cell.angle_gamma   90.00
#
_symmetry.space_group_name_H-M   'P 1'
#
loop_
_entity.id
_entity.type
_entity.pdbx_description
1 polymer ?
#
loop_
_entity_poly.entity_id
_entity_poly.type
_entity_poly.pdbx_seq_one_letter_code
_entity_poly.pdbx_strand_id
1 'polypeptide(L)'
;MKFVDGYVKSPLAGIAPWILMGILNGPGRFEEAASVALALSLLTLWVGARRGVPVHLLEAFTVAYFGVLAVLGLVASDRAIEWLQLWAGALSNVALAAFAIITLLARRPFTLAYAKDTTPQEYWDSPVFLRINYAISGAWAGAFLFSAIVGVYGDAVLRDNDNFWTAWILPIGAMIFALSFTEFYPDYATGEKTSIAGAFDWFPPFVTVVGIVGWVTDALPDAPAIALIVAGVVGSAVMRKLVPDKTEPIAPQ
;
A
#
# COMPACT_ATOMS: atom_id res chain seq x y z
N MET A 1 -13.89 17.95 -9.86
CA MET A 1 -14.20 17.95 -8.41
C MET A 1 -14.32 16.54 -7.82
N LYS A 2 -15.08 15.62 -8.44
CA LYS A 2 -15.27 14.22 -7.97
C LYS A 2 -13.99 13.44 -7.63
N PHE A 3 -12.91 13.62 -8.39
CA PHE A 3 -11.64 12.90 -8.16
C PHE A 3 -11.00 13.23 -6.81
N VAL A 4 -10.92 14.52 -6.46
CA VAL A 4 -10.30 14.95 -5.21
C VAL A 4 -11.17 14.57 -4.00
N ASP A 5 -12.50 14.53 -4.16
CA ASP A 5 -13.41 14.04 -3.11
C ASP A 5 -13.20 12.55 -2.86
N GLY A 6 -13.03 11.77 -3.93
CA GLY A 6 -12.73 10.33 -3.83
C GLY A 6 -11.37 10.06 -3.19
N TYR A 7 -10.34 10.84 -3.55
CA TYR A 7 -9.00 10.70 -2.97
C TYR A 7 -9.01 10.94 -1.45
N VAL A 8 -9.55 12.08 -1.00
CA VAL A 8 -9.45 12.48 0.41
C VAL A 8 -10.31 11.62 1.35
N LYS A 9 -11.37 10.98 0.83
CA LYS A 9 -12.20 10.03 1.58
C LYS A 9 -11.65 8.60 1.56
N SER A 10 -10.63 8.33 0.75
CA SER A 10 -10.04 7.01 0.61
C SER A 10 -8.88 6.81 1.59
N PRO A 11 -8.65 5.57 2.08
CA PRO A 11 -7.42 5.22 2.78
C PRO A 11 -6.13 5.59 2.02
N LEU A 12 -6.21 5.73 0.69
CA LEU A 12 -5.10 6.19 -0.15
C LEU A 12 -4.58 7.57 0.24
N ALA A 13 -5.43 8.47 0.78
CA ALA A 13 -5.00 9.77 1.28
C ALA A 13 -3.96 9.65 2.41
N GLY A 14 -4.17 8.73 3.33
CA GLY A 14 -3.27 8.46 4.44
C GLY A 14 -1.99 7.73 4.03
N ILE A 15 -2.04 6.93 2.96
CA ILE A 15 -0.94 6.07 2.49
C ILE A 15 -0.06 6.79 1.44
N ALA A 16 -0.59 7.73 0.67
CA ALA A 16 0.13 8.40 -0.41
C ALA A 16 1.46 9.06 -0.01
N PRO A 17 1.58 9.74 1.15
CA PRO A 17 2.87 10.28 1.60
C PRO A 17 3.96 9.21 1.80
N TRP A 18 3.57 8.00 2.21
CA TRP A 18 4.49 6.88 2.39
C TRP A 18 4.99 6.33 1.06
N ILE A 19 4.09 6.24 0.07
CA ILE A 19 4.46 5.87 -1.31
C ILE A 19 5.42 6.91 -1.88
N LEU A 20 5.12 8.20 -1.69
CA LEU A 20 5.96 9.28 -2.18
C LEU A 20 7.35 9.26 -1.53
N MET A 21 7.42 9.00 -0.23
CA MET A 21 8.68 8.76 0.47
C MET A 21 9.44 7.59 -0.15
N GLY A 22 8.79 6.44 -0.38
CA GLY A 22 9.43 5.27 -0.98
C GLY A 22 10.02 5.54 -2.37
N ILE A 23 9.34 6.34 -3.19
CA ILE A 23 9.80 6.68 -4.55
C ILE A 23 10.93 7.72 -4.54
N LEU A 24 10.85 8.71 -3.64
CA LEU A 24 11.81 9.82 -3.62
C LEU A 24 13.05 9.52 -2.79
N ASN A 25 12.98 8.56 -1.87
CA ASN A 25 14.11 8.22 -1.03
C ASN A 25 15.22 7.61 -1.91
N GLY A 26 16.36 8.29 -1.93
CA GLY A 26 17.56 7.89 -2.65
C GLY A 26 18.79 8.58 -2.06
N PRO A 27 20.01 8.22 -2.49
CA PRO A 27 21.24 8.75 -1.92
C PRO A 27 21.23 10.29 -1.91
N GLY A 28 21.38 10.90 -0.73
CA GLY A 28 21.40 12.36 -0.56
C GLY A 28 20.04 13.08 -0.67
N ARG A 29 18.92 12.37 -0.88
CA ARG A 29 17.60 12.99 -1.11
C ARG A 29 16.60 12.83 0.05
N PHE A 30 17.06 12.36 1.20
CA PHE A 30 16.19 12.06 2.34
C PHE A 30 15.45 13.30 2.87
N GLU A 31 16.12 14.43 3.01
CA GLU A 31 15.49 15.68 3.48
C GLU A 31 14.41 16.16 2.52
N GLU A 32 14.67 16.09 1.21
CA GLU A 32 13.70 16.41 0.17
C GLU A 32 12.49 15.47 0.24
N ALA A 33 12.74 14.15 0.31
CA ALA A 33 11.70 13.13 0.36
C ALA A 33 10.81 13.28 1.60
N ALA A 34 11.40 13.46 2.78
CA ALA A 34 10.69 13.65 4.04
C ALA A 34 9.87 14.96 4.04
N SER A 35 10.46 16.05 3.53
CA SER A 35 9.79 17.35 3.45
C SER A 35 8.61 17.34 2.48
N VAL A 36 8.79 16.70 1.31
CA VAL A 36 7.73 16.55 0.30
C VAL A 36 6.62 15.64 0.81
N ALA A 37 6.94 14.54 1.51
CA ALA A 37 5.94 13.68 2.14
C ALA A 37 5.17 14.42 3.24
N LEU A 38 5.85 15.22 4.07
CA LEU A 38 5.21 16.06 5.08
C LEU A 38 4.29 17.11 4.42
N ALA A 39 4.78 17.80 3.39
CA ALA A 39 4.01 18.79 2.66
C ALA A 39 2.74 18.18 2.04
N LEU A 40 2.86 16.99 1.42
CA LEU A 40 1.70 16.27 0.89
C LEU A 40 0.73 15.89 2.02
N SER A 41 1.22 15.42 3.16
CA SER A 41 0.38 15.05 4.31
C SER A 41 -0.41 16.23 4.84
N LEU A 42 0.24 17.38 5.01
CA LEU A 42 -0.40 18.63 5.44
C LEU A 42 -1.39 19.16 4.40
N LEU A 43 -1.04 19.06 3.11
CA LEU A 43 -1.93 19.45 2.01
C LEU A 43 -3.19 18.58 2.02
N THR A 44 -3.05 17.26 2.16
CA THR A 44 -4.17 16.32 2.24
C THR A 44 -5.08 16.64 3.43
N LEU A 45 -4.53 16.90 4.61
CA LEU A 45 -5.31 17.35 5.77
C LEU A 45 -6.03 18.68 5.51
N TRP A 46 -5.35 19.64 4.92
CA TRP A 46 -5.93 20.95 4.61
C TRP A 46 -7.09 20.84 3.61
N VAL A 47 -6.91 20.06 2.55
CA VAL A 47 -7.98 19.81 1.56
C VAL A 47 -9.15 19.04 2.21
N GLY A 48 -8.86 18.06 3.07
CA GLY A 48 -9.89 17.32 3.82
C GLY A 48 -10.70 18.22 4.75
N ALA A 49 -10.03 19.05 5.54
CA ALA A 49 -10.69 20.02 6.41
C ALA A 49 -11.58 21.00 5.62
N ARG A 50 -11.09 21.49 4.46
CA ARG A 50 -11.88 22.34 3.55
C ARG A 50 -13.11 21.64 2.97
N ARG A 51 -13.11 20.31 2.93
CA ARG A 51 -14.20 19.48 2.41
C ARG A 51 -15.04 18.81 3.50
N GLY A 52 -14.78 19.13 4.77
CA GLY A 52 -15.50 18.55 5.91
C GLY A 52 -15.22 17.07 6.15
N VAL A 53 -14.11 16.53 5.62
CA VAL A 53 -13.69 15.15 5.89
C VAL A 53 -13.01 15.10 7.26
N PRO A 54 -13.42 14.18 8.17
CA PRO A 54 -12.78 14.04 9.47
C PRO A 54 -11.32 13.60 9.32
N VAL A 55 -10.48 14.02 10.28
CA VAL A 55 -9.10 13.56 10.35
C VAL A 55 -9.10 12.16 10.96
N HIS A 56 -8.64 11.16 10.21
CA HIS A 56 -8.49 9.81 10.74
C HIS A 56 -7.14 9.65 11.43
N LEU A 57 -7.04 8.54 12.18
CA LEU A 57 -5.85 8.23 12.94
C LEU A 57 -4.63 8.01 12.03
N LEU A 58 -4.83 7.53 10.81
CA LEU A 58 -3.76 7.31 9.85
C LEU A 58 -3.18 8.64 9.36
N GLU A 59 -3.97 9.64 8.98
CA GLU A 59 -3.40 10.93 8.55
C GLU A 59 -2.67 11.64 9.69
N ALA A 60 -3.22 11.58 10.92
CA ALA A 60 -2.55 12.11 12.10
C ALA A 60 -1.21 11.41 12.36
N PHE A 61 -1.18 10.08 12.25
CA PHE A 61 0.05 9.29 12.37
C PHE A 61 1.06 9.63 11.27
N THR A 62 0.60 9.75 10.02
CA THR A 62 1.42 10.12 8.86
C THR A 62 2.08 11.49 9.07
N VAL A 63 1.32 12.52 9.46
CA VAL A 63 1.87 13.85 9.75
C VAL A 63 2.85 13.82 10.92
N ALA A 64 2.53 13.09 12.00
CA ALA A 64 3.43 12.97 13.14
C ALA A 64 4.75 12.31 12.74
N TYR A 65 4.69 11.21 12.00
CA TYR A 65 5.88 10.48 11.55
C TYR A 65 6.77 11.33 10.64
N PHE A 66 6.21 11.91 9.58
CA PHE A 66 6.99 12.75 8.67
C PHE A 66 7.42 14.07 9.31
N GLY A 67 6.66 14.60 10.28
CA GLY A 67 7.07 15.72 11.11
C GLY A 67 8.32 15.41 11.92
N VAL A 68 8.38 14.23 12.54
CA VAL A 68 9.58 13.76 13.25
C VAL A 68 10.76 13.59 12.30
N LEU A 69 10.55 12.95 11.13
CA LEU A 69 11.63 12.79 10.15
C LEU A 69 12.15 14.14 9.62
N ALA A 70 11.26 15.10 9.36
CA ALA A 70 11.66 16.43 8.92
C ALA A 70 12.46 17.18 9.99
N VAL A 71 12.03 17.13 11.26
CA VAL A 71 12.81 17.73 12.36
C VAL A 71 14.17 17.06 12.49
N LEU A 72 14.21 15.71 12.43
CA LEU A 72 15.48 14.97 12.46
C LEU A 72 16.40 15.36 11.31
N GLY A 73 15.88 15.51 10.09
CA GLY A 73 16.66 16.00 8.95
C GLY A 73 17.31 17.37 9.19
N LEU A 74 16.66 18.25 9.95
CA LEU A 74 17.18 19.60 10.23
C LEU A 74 18.17 19.68 11.39
N VAL A 75 18.12 18.75 12.34
CA VAL A 75 18.87 18.86 13.62
C VAL A 75 19.83 17.70 13.88
N ALA A 76 19.71 16.59 13.16
CA ALA A 76 20.56 15.42 13.36
C ALA A 76 21.95 15.64 12.75
N SER A 77 22.94 14.89 13.25
CA SER A 77 24.28 14.90 12.68
C SER A 77 24.32 14.17 11.34
N ASP A 78 25.30 14.49 10.48
CA ASP A 78 25.49 13.86 9.17
C ASP A 78 25.44 12.33 9.24
N ARG A 79 26.10 11.73 10.25
CA ARG A 79 26.10 10.29 10.49
C ARG A 79 24.70 9.72 10.78
N ALA A 80 23.86 10.47 11.49
CA ALA A 80 22.49 10.06 11.76
C ALA A 80 21.62 10.21 10.51
N ILE A 81 21.85 11.24 9.69
CA ILE A 81 21.17 11.43 8.40
C ILE A 81 21.55 10.31 7.42
N GLU A 82 22.82 9.93 7.33
CA GLU A 82 23.27 8.79 6.53
C GLU A 82 22.61 7.48 6.98
N TRP A 83 22.51 7.25 8.30
CA TRP A 83 21.80 6.09 8.82
C TRP A 83 20.30 6.13 8.48
N LEU A 84 19.66 7.29 8.60
CA LEU A 84 18.26 7.45 8.20
C LEU A 84 18.08 7.26 6.68
N GLN A 85 18.98 7.72 5.84
CA GLN A 85 18.92 7.48 4.39
C GLN A 85 18.87 5.98 4.06
N LEU A 86 19.68 5.18 4.77
CA LEU A 86 19.72 3.74 4.61
C LEU A 86 18.45 3.06 5.15
N TRP A 87 18.01 3.45 6.34
CA TRP A 87 16.96 2.72 7.07
C TRP A 87 15.56 3.33 6.96
N ALA A 88 15.38 4.49 6.34
CA ALA A 88 14.09 5.18 6.30
C ALA A 88 13.00 4.36 5.62
N GLY A 89 13.32 3.63 4.55
CA GLY A 89 12.39 2.73 3.88
C GLY A 89 11.90 1.62 4.83
N ALA A 90 12.85 0.89 5.42
CA ALA A 90 12.55 -0.16 6.40
C ALA A 90 11.79 0.37 7.62
N LEU A 91 12.23 1.49 8.21
CA LEU A 91 11.58 2.13 9.35
C LEU A 91 10.17 2.58 9.04
N SER A 92 9.91 3.06 7.82
CA SER A 92 8.58 3.49 7.40
C SER A 92 7.62 2.29 7.33
N ASN A 93 8.08 1.17 6.75
CA ASN A 93 7.30 -0.07 6.75
C ASN A 93 7.08 -0.63 8.15
N VAL A 94 8.11 -0.58 9.03
CA VAL A 94 7.97 -0.98 10.45
C VAL A 94 6.96 -0.09 11.17
N ALA A 95 6.99 1.23 10.95
CA ALA A 95 6.09 2.18 11.55
C ALA A 95 4.63 1.92 11.12
N LEU A 96 4.40 1.69 9.83
CA LEU A 96 3.08 1.33 9.29
C LEU A 96 2.58 -0.03 9.80
N ALA A 97 3.47 -1.04 9.86
CA ALA A 97 3.13 -2.35 10.39
C ALA A 97 2.74 -2.24 11.88
N ALA A 98 3.57 -1.56 12.67
CA ALA A 98 3.30 -1.32 14.09
C ALA A 98 1.98 -0.57 14.28
N PHE A 99 1.75 0.49 13.51
CA PHE A 99 0.50 1.24 13.52
C PHE A 99 -0.72 0.32 13.26
N ALA A 100 -0.70 -0.42 12.15
CA ALA A 100 -1.80 -1.30 11.77
C ALA A 100 -2.05 -2.38 12.83
N ILE A 101 -0.99 -3.04 13.33
CA ILE A 101 -1.08 -4.06 14.39
C ILE A 101 -1.61 -3.46 15.69
N ILE A 102 -1.13 -2.30 16.11
CA ILE A 102 -1.61 -1.62 17.33
C ILE A 102 -3.10 -1.29 17.20
N THR A 103 -3.57 -0.81 16.04
CA THR A 103 -5.00 -0.53 15.84
C THR A 103 -5.87 -1.79 15.92
N LEU A 104 -5.37 -2.92 15.40
CA LEU A 104 -6.01 -4.23 15.52
C LEU A 104 -6.07 -4.70 16.98
N LEU A 105 -4.95 -4.60 17.71
CA LEU A 105 -4.87 -4.98 19.12
C LEU A 105 -5.75 -4.10 20.02
N ALA A 106 -5.85 -2.82 19.70
CA ALA A 106 -6.76 -1.87 20.34
C ALA A 106 -8.24 -2.09 19.96
N ARG A 107 -8.55 -3.11 19.15
CA ARG A 107 -9.90 -3.45 18.67
C ARG A 107 -10.58 -2.32 17.90
N ARG A 108 -9.78 -1.43 17.30
CA ARG A 108 -10.23 -0.29 16.49
C ARG A 108 -9.41 -0.24 15.21
N PRO A 109 -9.57 -1.20 14.29
CA PRO A 109 -8.82 -1.24 13.04
C PRO A 109 -8.87 0.11 12.32
N PHE A 110 -7.74 0.57 11.81
CA PHE A 110 -7.66 1.89 11.17
C PHE A 110 -8.62 2.02 9.97
N THR A 111 -8.91 0.91 9.26
CA THR A 111 -9.82 0.90 8.10
C THR A 111 -11.27 1.15 8.49
N LEU A 112 -11.65 0.86 9.74
CA LEU A 112 -13.03 1.00 10.22
C LEU A 112 -13.51 2.45 10.14
N ALA A 113 -12.62 3.41 10.42
CA ALA A 113 -12.98 4.82 10.38
C ALA A 113 -13.32 5.27 8.95
N TYR A 114 -12.49 4.89 7.97
CA TYR A 114 -12.76 5.13 6.55
C TYR A 114 -14.02 4.43 6.04
N ALA A 115 -14.27 3.21 6.50
CA ALA A 115 -15.46 2.47 6.09
C ALA A 115 -16.75 3.11 6.64
N LYS A 116 -16.71 3.71 7.83
CA LYS A 116 -17.86 4.41 8.42
C LYS A 116 -18.21 5.69 7.67
N ASP A 117 -17.23 6.37 7.09
CA ASP A 117 -17.43 7.59 6.29
C ASP A 117 -18.22 7.34 4.98
N THR A 118 -18.20 6.10 4.48
CA THR A 118 -18.82 5.73 3.19
C THR A 118 -20.03 4.79 3.34
N THR A 119 -20.22 4.19 4.52
CA THR A 119 -21.27 3.20 4.79
C THR A 119 -22.38 3.81 5.67
N PRO A 120 -23.67 3.55 5.38
CA PRO A 120 -24.77 3.99 6.23
C PRO A 120 -24.63 3.52 7.68
N GLN A 121 -25.07 4.37 8.61
CA GLN A 121 -24.89 4.15 10.05
C GLN A 121 -25.58 2.87 10.55
N GLU A 122 -26.64 2.40 9.88
CA GLU A 122 -27.33 1.16 10.27
C GLU A 122 -26.43 -0.09 10.19
N TYR A 123 -25.38 -0.06 9.36
CA TYR A 123 -24.49 -1.20 9.16
C TYR A 123 -23.23 -1.18 10.03
N TRP A 124 -22.96 -0.07 10.72
CA TRP A 124 -21.69 0.16 11.44
C TRP A 124 -21.39 -0.87 12.53
N ASP A 125 -22.43 -1.40 13.15
CA ASP A 125 -22.32 -2.39 14.23
C ASP A 125 -22.65 -3.82 13.76
N SER A 126 -22.86 -4.01 12.46
CA SER A 126 -23.16 -5.34 11.93
C SER A 126 -21.91 -6.25 12.03
N PRO A 127 -22.08 -7.54 12.42
CA PRO A 127 -20.95 -8.47 12.53
C PRO A 127 -20.17 -8.63 11.22
N VAL A 128 -20.87 -8.55 10.08
CA VAL A 128 -20.27 -8.67 8.74
C VAL A 128 -19.38 -7.46 8.46
N PHE A 129 -19.86 -6.24 8.70
CA PHE A 129 -19.10 -5.00 8.49
C PHE A 129 -17.82 -4.96 9.35
N LEU A 130 -17.93 -5.36 10.62
CA LEU A 130 -16.77 -5.47 11.50
C LEU A 130 -15.79 -6.54 11.00
N ARG A 131 -16.28 -7.74 10.65
CA ARG A 131 -15.42 -8.83 10.14
C ARG A 131 -14.64 -8.41 8.89
N ILE A 132 -15.29 -7.72 7.96
CA ILE A 132 -14.65 -7.19 6.74
C ILE A 132 -13.50 -6.24 7.12
N ASN A 133 -13.76 -5.23 7.95
CA ASN A 133 -12.76 -4.25 8.33
C ASN A 133 -11.58 -4.86 9.11
N TYR A 134 -11.84 -5.84 9.97
CA TYR A 134 -10.77 -6.55 10.67
C TYR A 134 -9.90 -7.37 9.72
N ALA A 135 -10.51 -8.08 8.77
CA ALA A 135 -9.77 -8.86 7.79
C ALA A 135 -8.93 -7.97 6.88
N ILE A 136 -9.51 -6.87 6.37
CA ILE A 136 -8.81 -5.90 5.53
C ILE A 136 -7.64 -5.26 6.31
N SER A 137 -7.89 -4.78 7.53
CA SER A 137 -6.80 -4.25 8.38
C SER A 137 -5.71 -5.29 8.67
N GLY A 138 -6.09 -6.56 8.83
CA GLY A 138 -5.14 -7.67 8.97
C GLY A 138 -4.28 -7.89 7.73
N ALA A 139 -4.87 -7.83 6.54
CA ALA A 139 -4.14 -7.93 5.27
C ALA A 139 -3.14 -6.77 5.11
N TRP A 140 -3.56 -5.55 5.44
CA TRP A 140 -2.68 -4.38 5.45
C TRP A 140 -1.53 -4.52 6.46
N ALA A 141 -1.83 -4.94 7.69
CA ALA A 141 -0.81 -5.20 8.71
C ALA A 141 0.19 -6.26 8.24
N GLY A 142 -0.29 -7.35 7.61
CA GLY A 142 0.55 -8.38 7.03
C GLY A 142 1.43 -7.88 5.89
N ALA A 143 0.89 -7.06 4.99
CA ALA A 143 1.62 -6.49 3.87
C ALA A 143 2.73 -5.53 4.33
N PHE A 144 2.45 -4.66 5.30
CA PHE A 144 3.46 -3.78 5.87
C PHE A 144 4.52 -4.55 6.65
N LEU A 145 4.12 -5.55 7.43
CA LEU A 145 5.05 -6.40 8.18
C LEU A 145 5.98 -7.18 7.24
N PHE A 146 5.42 -7.76 6.17
CA PHE A 146 6.20 -8.44 5.14
C PHE A 146 7.19 -7.48 4.48
N SER A 147 6.73 -6.30 4.06
CA SER A 147 7.58 -5.27 3.45
C SER A 147 8.69 -4.81 4.40
N ALA A 148 8.40 -4.70 5.70
CA ALA A 148 9.38 -4.37 6.71
C ALA A 148 10.45 -5.47 6.85
N ILE A 149 10.04 -6.74 6.96
CA ILE A 149 10.96 -7.88 7.07
C ILE A 149 11.86 -7.96 5.83
N VAL A 150 11.27 -7.83 4.65
CA VAL A 150 12.00 -7.90 3.39
C VAL A 150 12.96 -6.72 3.23
N GLY A 151 12.53 -5.50 3.55
CA GLY A 151 13.37 -4.32 3.53
C GLY A 151 14.56 -4.44 4.49
N VAL A 152 14.30 -4.83 5.75
CA VAL A 152 15.36 -5.07 6.75
C VAL A 152 16.32 -6.17 6.28
N TYR A 153 15.83 -7.22 5.62
CA TYR A 153 16.69 -8.26 5.05
C TYR A 153 17.57 -7.72 3.92
N GLY A 154 17.02 -6.91 3.01
CA GLY A 154 17.80 -6.20 1.98
C GLY A 154 18.90 -5.33 2.56
N ASP A 155 18.54 -4.48 3.52
CA ASP A 155 19.46 -3.51 4.12
C ASP A 155 20.54 -4.20 4.98
N ALA A 156 20.13 -5.16 5.83
CA ALA A 156 21.03 -5.76 6.82
C ALA A 156 21.87 -6.92 6.27
N VAL A 157 21.27 -7.75 5.42
CA VAL A 157 21.87 -9.01 4.95
C VAL A 157 22.48 -8.83 3.56
N LEU A 158 21.72 -8.26 2.62
CA LEU A 158 22.23 -8.01 1.25
C LEU A 158 23.13 -6.76 1.19
N ARG A 159 23.01 -5.86 2.17
CA ARG A 159 23.69 -4.55 2.20
C ARG A 159 23.40 -3.72 0.94
N ASP A 160 22.19 -3.88 0.44
CA ASP A 160 21.71 -3.26 -0.79
C ASP A 160 20.29 -2.75 -0.52
N ASN A 161 20.21 -1.45 -0.22
CA ASN A 161 18.96 -0.77 0.11
C ASN A 161 18.14 -0.37 -1.12
N ASP A 162 18.68 -0.56 -2.32
CA ASP A 162 18.00 -0.33 -3.59
C ASP A 162 17.82 -1.63 -4.38
N ASN A 163 17.90 -2.77 -3.69
CA ASN A 163 17.79 -4.07 -4.32
C ASN A 163 16.45 -4.23 -5.03
N PHE A 164 16.48 -4.60 -6.31
CA PHE A 164 15.30 -4.77 -7.14
C PHE A 164 14.19 -5.59 -6.46
N TRP A 165 14.51 -6.71 -5.82
CA TRP A 165 13.51 -7.57 -5.18
C TRP A 165 13.06 -7.04 -3.83
N THR A 166 14.00 -6.70 -2.95
CA THR A 166 13.67 -6.41 -1.55
C THR A 166 13.24 -4.97 -1.31
N ALA A 167 13.71 -4.02 -2.10
CA ALA A 167 13.31 -2.62 -2.02
C ALA A 167 12.05 -2.32 -2.84
N TRP A 168 11.86 -3.00 -3.99
CA TRP A 168 10.81 -2.66 -4.95
C TRP A 168 9.77 -3.76 -5.15
N ILE A 169 10.14 -4.89 -5.75
CA ILE A 169 9.15 -5.86 -6.26
C ILE A 169 8.32 -6.48 -5.13
N LEU A 170 8.97 -6.98 -4.08
CA LEU A 170 8.26 -7.65 -3.00
C LEU A 170 7.36 -6.69 -2.19
N PRO A 171 7.82 -5.49 -1.78
CA PRO A 171 6.94 -4.50 -1.14
C PRO A 171 5.77 -4.04 -2.02
N ILE A 172 6.01 -3.77 -3.30
CA ILE A 172 4.94 -3.38 -4.23
C ILE A 172 3.92 -4.52 -4.39
N GLY A 173 4.39 -5.75 -4.54
CA GLY A 173 3.50 -6.92 -4.61
C GLY A 173 2.62 -7.06 -3.36
N ALA A 174 3.19 -6.86 -2.17
CA ALA A 174 2.43 -6.89 -0.91
C ALA A 174 1.38 -5.77 -0.83
N MET A 175 1.70 -4.58 -1.32
CA MET A 175 0.76 -3.46 -1.41
C MET A 175 -0.39 -3.74 -2.39
N ILE A 176 -0.08 -4.25 -3.58
CA ILE A 176 -1.10 -4.61 -4.57
C ILE A 176 -1.99 -5.74 -4.03
N PHE A 177 -1.42 -6.72 -3.32
CA PHE A 177 -2.20 -7.73 -2.62
C PHE A 177 -3.16 -7.13 -1.61
N ALA A 178 -2.70 -6.22 -0.74
CA ALA A 178 -3.56 -5.58 0.26
C ALA A 178 -4.70 -4.77 -0.39
N LEU A 179 -4.42 -4.06 -1.49
CA LEU A 179 -5.41 -3.35 -2.29
C LEU A 179 -6.43 -4.31 -2.92
N SER A 180 -5.94 -5.34 -3.61
CA SER A 180 -6.80 -6.36 -4.24
C SER A 180 -7.67 -7.07 -3.19
N PHE A 181 -7.12 -7.40 -2.02
CA PHE A 181 -7.86 -7.99 -0.92
C PHE A 181 -8.92 -7.02 -0.35
N THR A 182 -8.64 -5.72 -0.30
CA THR A 182 -9.59 -4.68 0.15
C THR A 182 -10.82 -4.63 -0.76
N GLU A 183 -10.63 -4.79 -2.07
CA GLU A 183 -11.71 -4.81 -3.06
C GLU A 183 -12.43 -6.16 -3.11
N PHE A 184 -11.69 -7.27 -3.00
CA PHE A 184 -12.23 -8.63 -3.13
C PHE A 184 -12.99 -9.11 -1.89
N TYR A 185 -12.46 -8.85 -0.69
CA TYR A 185 -12.93 -9.49 0.54
C TYR A 185 -14.37 -9.14 0.94
N PRO A 186 -14.88 -7.89 0.75
CA PRO A 186 -16.27 -7.58 1.03
C PRO A 186 -17.24 -8.51 0.29
N ASP A 187 -17.08 -8.66 -1.03
CA ASP A 187 -17.91 -9.52 -1.88
C ASP A 187 -17.82 -11.00 -1.48
N TYR A 188 -16.65 -11.44 -1.04
CA TYR A 188 -16.45 -12.80 -0.53
C TYR A 188 -17.15 -13.00 0.82
N ALA A 189 -17.07 -12.02 1.71
CA ALA A 189 -17.67 -12.08 3.04
C ALA A 189 -19.21 -11.98 3.01
N THR A 190 -19.79 -11.31 2.02
CA THR A 190 -21.24 -11.27 1.78
C THR A 190 -21.76 -12.47 0.98
N GLY A 191 -20.87 -13.30 0.42
CA GLY A 191 -21.20 -14.49 -0.34
C GLY A 191 -21.50 -14.24 -1.82
N GLU A 192 -21.25 -13.03 -2.32
CA GLU A 192 -21.37 -12.71 -3.75
C GLU A 192 -20.27 -13.40 -4.59
N LYS A 193 -19.06 -13.52 -4.03
CA LYS A 193 -17.96 -14.30 -4.60
C LYS A 193 -17.75 -15.58 -3.82
N THR A 194 -17.73 -16.72 -4.51
CA THR A 194 -17.49 -18.04 -3.90
C THR A 194 -16.03 -18.52 -4.02
N SER A 195 -15.25 -17.92 -4.92
CA SER A 195 -13.86 -18.30 -5.18
C SER A 195 -12.87 -17.30 -4.61
N ILE A 196 -11.87 -17.80 -3.87
CA ILE A 196 -10.72 -17.02 -3.37
C ILE A 196 -9.74 -16.60 -4.47
N ALA A 197 -9.88 -17.15 -5.68
CA ALA A 197 -8.99 -16.86 -6.80
C ALA A 197 -8.97 -15.36 -7.14
N GLY A 198 -10.10 -14.67 -6.93
CA GLY A 198 -10.21 -13.23 -7.19
C GLY A 198 -9.27 -12.36 -6.36
N ALA A 199 -8.83 -12.83 -5.18
CA ALA A 199 -7.81 -12.12 -4.39
C ALA A 199 -6.41 -12.13 -5.04
N PHE A 200 -6.21 -12.95 -6.07
CA PHE A 200 -4.93 -13.14 -6.76
C PHE A 200 -5.00 -12.74 -8.25
N ASP A 201 -6.09 -12.12 -8.70
CA ASP A 201 -6.23 -11.65 -10.09
C ASP A 201 -5.16 -10.64 -10.49
N TRP A 202 -4.60 -9.91 -9.51
CA TRP A 202 -3.51 -8.97 -9.69
C TRP A 202 -2.16 -9.65 -9.98
N PHE A 203 -1.98 -10.92 -9.60
CA PHE A 203 -0.67 -11.55 -9.59
C PHE A 203 -0.12 -11.81 -11.01
N PRO A 204 -0.88 -12.39 -11.95
CA PRO A 204 -0.38 -12.59 -13.32
C PRO A 204 0.06 -11.29 -14.04
N PRO A 205 -0.74 -10.19 -14.08
CA PRO A 205 -0.29 -8.96 -14.72
C PRO A 205 0.89 -8.34 -13.96
N PHE A 206 0.95 -8.46 -12.64
CA PHE A 206 2.11 -8.02 -11.86
C PHE A 206 3.38 -8.76 -12.26
N VAL A 207 3.36 -10.09 -12.40
CA VAL A 207 4.50 -10.89 -12.86
C VAL A 207 4.98 -10.46 -14.25
N THR A 208 4.07 -10.14 -15.16
CA THR A 208 4.42 -9.58 -16.47
C THR A 208 5.15 -8.24 -16.32
N VAL A 209 4.62 -7.33 -15.50
CA VAL A 209 5.25 -6.02 -15.25
C VAL A 209 6.64 -6.19 -14.63
N VAL A 210 6.80 -7.10 -13.65
CA VAL A 210 8.11 -7.40 -13.04
C VAL A 210 9.11 -7.88 -14.09
N GLY A 211 8.70 -8.76 -15.00
CA GLY A 211 9.55 -9.21 -16.10
C GLY A 211 9.96 -8.08 -17.04
N ILE A 212 9.02 -7.20 -17.42
CA ILE A 212 9.31 -6.04 -18.27
C ILE A 212 10.25 -5.06 -17.57
N VAL A 213 9.93 -4.66 -16.35
CA VAL A 213 10.72 -3.68 -15.58
C VAL A 213 12.12 -4.24 -15.32
N GLY A 214 12.21 -5.50 -14.89
CA GLY A 214 13.50 -6.14 -14.66
C GLY A 214 14.36 -6.24 -15.92
N TRP A 215 13.74 -6.39 -17.09
CA TRP A 215 14.47 -6.36 -18.36
C TRP A 215 14.94 -4.96 -18.74
N VAL A 216 14.04 -3.98 -18.69
CA VAL A 216 14.32 -2.58 -19.12
C VAL A 216 15.34 -1.89 -18.22
N THR A 217 15.40 -2.28 -16.95
CA THR A 217 16.33 -1.74 -15.96
C THR A 217 17.65 -2.51 -15.86
N ASP A 218 17.85 -3.52 -16.71
CA ASP A 218 18.97 -4.48 -16.64
C ASP A 218 19.14 -5.18 -15.28
N ALA A 219 18.08 -5.16 -14.45
CA ALA A 219 18.07 -5.80 -13.14
C ALA A 219 17.92 -7.33 -13.22
N LEU A 220 17.40 -7.84 -14.34
CA LEU A 220 17.27 -9.26 -14.63
C LEU A 220 17.94 -9.61 -15.96
N PRO A 221 18.65 -10.76 -16.05
CA PRO A 221 19.11 -11.29 -17.33
C PRO A 221 17.94 -11.60 -18.28
N ASP A 222 18.21 -11.65 -19.58
CA ASP A 222 17.18 -11.85 -20.63
C ASP A 222 16.30 -13.08 -20.37
N ALA A 223 16.90 -14.22 -20.05
CA ALA A 223 16.17 -15.48 -19.88
C ALA A 223 15.13 -15.44 -18.74
N PRO A 224 15.47 -15.08 -17.48
CA PRO A 224 14.46 -14.94 -16.42
C PRO A 224 13.46 -13.82 -16.68
N ALA A 225 13.87 -12.71 -17.30
CA ALA A 225 12.93 -11.64 -17.65
C ALA A 225 11.87 -12.11 -18.65
N ILE A 226 12.27 -12.75 -19.75
CA ILE A 226 11.37 -13.32 -20.75
C ILE A 226 10.48 -14.40 -20.11
N ALA A 227 11.04 -15.25 -19.25
CA ALA A 227 10.26 -16.28 -18.55
C ALA A 227 9.14 -15.68 -17.69
N LEU A 228 9.41 -14.60 -16.94
CA LEU A 228 8.40 -13.89 -16.16
C LEU A 228 7.32 -13.25 -17.05
N ILE A 229 7.72 -12.61 -18.15
CA ILE A 229 6.78 -12.01 -19.11
C ILE A 229 5.82 -13.08 -19.65
N VAL A 230 6.36 -14.18 -20.15
CA VAL A 230 5.58 -15.29 -20.71
C VAL A 230 4.69 -15.92 -19.63
N ALA A 231 5.22 -16.19 -18.44
CA ALA A 231 4.46 -16.77 -17.34
C ALA A 231 3.27 -15.87 -16.93
N GLY A 232 3.49 -14.56 -16.81
CA GLY A 232 2.41 -13.62 -16.45
C GLY A 232 1.35 -13.47 -17.54
N VAL A 233 1.74 -13.47 -18.83
CA VAL A 233 0.80 -13.40 -19.96
C VAL A 233 -0.04 -14.67 -20.05
N VAL A 234 0.60 -15.84 -19.97
CA VAL A 234 -0.10 -17.13 -19.99
C VAL A 234 -1.00 -17.27 -18.76
N GLY A 235 -0.51 -16.90 -17.58
CA GLY A 235 -1.29 -16.90 -16.35
C GLY A 235 -2.53 -16.02 -16.45
N SER A 236 -2.40 -14.82 -17.01
CA SER A 236 -3.52 -13.90 -17.24
C SER A 236 -4.56 -14.49 -18.20
N ALA A 237 -4.11 -15.14 -19.28
CA ALA A 237 -5.00 -15.80 -20.23
C ALA A 237 -5.73 -17.00 -19.63
N VAL A 238 -5.07 -17.77 -18.76
CA VAL A 238 -5.68 -18.90 -18.04
C VAL A 238 -6.70 -18.41 -17.02
N MET A 239 -6.36 -17.40 -16.21
CA MET A 239 -7.27 -16.83 -15.21
C MET A 239 -8.55 -16.29 -15.86
N ARG A 240 -8.44 -15.59 -16.99
CA ARG A 240 -9.61 -15.11 -17.75
C ARG A 240 -10.53 -16.23 -18.23
N LYS A 241 -10.00 -17.44 -18.47
CA LYS A 241 -10.81 -18.61 -18.83
C LYS A 241 -11.47 -19.29 -17.63
N LEU A 242 -10.82 -19.25 -16.46
CA LEU A 242 -11.30 -19.89 -15.23
C LEU A 242 -12.29 -19.03 -14.45
N VAL A 243 -12.14 -17.71 -14.54
CA VAL A 243 -13.00 -16.70 -13.91
C VAL A 243 -13.45 -15.73 -15.01
N PRO A 244 -14.45 -16.11 -15.83
CA PRO A 244 -14.98 -15.20 -16.83
C PRO A 244 -15.66 -14.01 -16.13
N ASP A 245 -15.30 -12.79 -16.54
CA ASP A 245 -16.00 -11.58 -16.11
C ASP A 245 -17.50 -11.73 -16.35
N LYS A 246 -18.32 -11.49 -15.32
CA LYS A 246 -19.76 -11.26 -15.51
C LYS A 246 -19.93 -9.91 -16.21
N THR A 247 -19.74 -9.89 -17.52
CA THR A 247 -20.22 -8.81 -18.39
C THR A 247 -21.47 -9.27 -19.10
N GLU A 248 -22.63 -8.93 -18.55
CA GLU A 248 -23.80 -8.58 -19.36
C GLU A 248 -24.11 -7.09 -19.12
N PRO A 249 -23.74 -6.20 -20.05
CA PRO A 249 -24.49 -4.97 -20.22
C PRO A 249 -25.87 -5.39 -20.74
N ILE A 250 -26.90 -5.18 -19.92
CA ILE A 250 -28.30 -5.24 -20.37
C ILE A 250 -28.39 -4.33 -21.60
N ALA A 251 -28.75 -4.92 -22.74
CA ALA A 251 -28.99 -4.17 -23.97
C ALA A 251 -30.08 -3.12 -23.69
N PRO A 252 -29.91 -1.86 -24.14
CA PRO A 252 -31.00 -0.90 -24.07
C PRO A 252 -32.15 -1.40 -24.95
N GLN A 253 -33.30 -1.66 -24.32
CA GLN A 253 -34.60 -1.78 -24.99
C GLN A 253 -35.24 -0.40 -25.08
#